data_AF-A0A9W7MHT2-F1
#
_entry.id   AF-A0A9W7MHT2-F1
#
_cell.length_a   1.000
_cell.length_b   1.000
_cell.length_c   1.000
_cell.angle_alpha   90.00
_cell.angle_beta   90.00
_cell.angle_gamma   90.00
#
_symmetry.space_group_name_H-M   'P 1'
#
loop_
_entity.id
_entity.type
_entity.pdbx_description
1 polymer ?
#
loop_
_entity_poly.entity_id
_entity_poly.type
_entity_poly.pdbx_seq_one_letter_code
_entity_poly.pdbx_strand_id
1 'polypeptide(L)'
;MASSAWSLHYHYISPCLNKRAGGGLLHFPLNTANPKRQQQPLRRLQMQLQNQEEIKEDHGHDHAASTRRRQFMLQAPLISISFSQLITSNALAVAEIDVPQDFRDYTDEVNKYKILIPQGWQVGAGEPNSFKSITAFYPEEAANSNVSVAISGLGPDFTRMESFGKVEAFADTLVSGLDRSWQRPPGVAAKLIDCKAANGMYYIEYTLQNPGESQRHLFTAIGMATNGWYNRLYTVTGQYVEEEAEKYGSRIEKAVSSFRFI
;
A
#
# COMPACT_ATOMS: atom_id res chain seq x y z
N MET A 1 -69.17 7.29 19.44
CA MET A 1 -67.73 7.28 19.10
C MET A 1 -67.48 5.96 18.36
N ALA A 2 -67.66 5.87 17.03
CA ALA A 2 -66.68 6.20 15.97
C ALA A 2 -65.27 5.68 16.33
N SER A 3 -64.53 4.84 15.58
CA SER A 3 -64.57 4.42 14.17
C SER A 3 -63.71 3.13 14.06
N SER A 4 -64.23 2.01 13.54
CA SER A 4 -64.00 1.43 12.20
C SER A 4 -62.55 1.04 11.84
N ALA A 5 -62.29 -0.28 11.72
CA ALA A 5 -61.10 -0.85 11.10
C ALA A 5 -61.50 -1.92 10.08
N TRP A 6 -61.57 -1.58 8.78
CA TRP A 6 -61.68 -2.53 7.67
C TRP A 6 -61.06 -1.92 6.40
N SER A 7 -60.13 -2.63 5.75
CA SER A 7 -59.83 -2.54 4.31
C SER A 7 -58.86 -3.69 3.96
N LEU A 8 -59.33 -4.85 3.47
CA LEU A 8 -59.67 -5.22 2.09
C LEU A 8 -58.54 -5.10 1.05
N HIS A 9 -58.22 -6.28 0.51
CA HIS A 9 -57.46 -6.55 -0.71
C HIS A 9 -57.97 -5.73 -1.91
N TYR A 10 -57.06 -5.26 -2.76
CA TYR A 10 -57.31 -5.12 -4.20
C TYR A 10 -56.07 -5.43 -5.03
N HIS A 11 -56.20 -6.45 -5.88
CA HIS A 11 -55.44 -6.62 -7.11
C HIS A 11 -55.85 -5.54 -8.11
N TYR A 12 -54.89 -5.00 -8.87
CA TYR A 12 -55.20 -4.32 -10.13
C TYR A 12 -54.20 -4.69 -11.22
N ILE A 13 -54.78 -5.07 -12.36
CA ILE A 13 -54.17 -5.52 -13.61
C ILE A 13 -53.97 -4.29 -14.53
N SER A 14 -52.94 -4.36 -15.40
CA SER A 14 -52.51 -3.43 -16.46
C SER A 14 -53.62 -2.78 -17.31
N PRO A 15 -53.32 -1.75 -18.15
CA PRO A 15 -52.98 -2.09 -19.56
C PRO A 15 -52.10 -1.09 -20.35
N CYS A 16 -51.74 -1.53 -21.58
CA CYS A 16 -51.38 -0.76 -22.80
C CYS A 16 -49.92 -0.30 -22.99
N LEU A 17 -49.29 -0.38 -24.18
CA LEU A 17 -49.65 -0.96 -25.47
C LEU A 17 -48.38 -1.08 -26.34
N ASN A 18 -48.43 -2.05 -27.24
CA ASN A 18 -47.43 -2.50 -28.20
C ASN A 18 -47.26 -1.53 -29.40
N LYS A 19 -46.04 -1.33 -29.91
CA LYS A 19 -45.78 -0.98 -31.31
C LYS A 19 -44.55 -1.73 -31.83
N ARG A 20 -44.77 -2.48 -32.92
CA ARG A 20 -43.81 -3.34 -33.63
C ARG A 20 -42.93 -2.57 -34.62
N ALA A 21 -41.81 -3.25 -34.92
CA ALA A 21 -41.17 -3.49 -36.22
C ALA A 21 -39.97 -2.62 -36.65
N GLY A 22 -38.89 -3.32 -37.02
CA GLY A 22 -37.78 -2.82 -37.82
C GLY A 22 -36.48 -3.56 -37.50
N GLY A 23 -36.02 -4.44 -38.40
CA GLY A 23 -34.91 -5.37 -38.18
C GLY A 23 -33.51 -4.79 -38.38
N GLY A 24 -32.49 -5.61 -38.11
CA GLY A 24 -31.09 -5.31 -38.40
C GLY A 24 -30.12 -5.93 -37.40
N LEU A 25 -29.83 -7.22 -37.57
CA LEU A 25 -28.63 -7.85 -37.00
C LEU A 25 -27.40 -7.15 -37.60
N LEU A 26 -26.54 -6.54 -36.78
CA LEU A 26 -25.08 -6.64 -36.92
C LEU A 26 -24.42 -6.55 -35.54
N HIS A 27 -23.54 -7.51 -35.32
CA HIS A 27 -22.98 -7.97 -34.07
C HIS A 27 -21.70 -7.16 -33.75
N PHE A 28 -21.71 -6.35 -32.70
CA PHE A 28 -20.49 -5.79 -32.11
C PHE A 28 -20.05 -6.69 -30.95
N PRO A 29 -18.81 -7.22 -30.93
CA PRO A 29 -18.33 -7.93 -29.76
C PRO A 29 -18.06 -6.89 -28.66
N LEU A 30 -18.94 -6.84 -27.67
CA LEU A 30 -18.63 -6.29 -26.36
C LEU A 30 -17.49 -7.14 -25.78
N ASN A 31 -16.30 -6.55 -25.74
CA ASN A 31 -15.15 -7.11 -25.05
C ASN A 31 -15.46 -7.07 -23.55
N THR A 32 -16.04 -8.15 -23.03
CA THR A 32 -16.25 -8.37 -21.61
C THR A 32 -14.91 -8.65 -20.96
N ALA A 33 -14.22 -7.59 -20.55
CA ALA A 33 -13.08 -7.68 -19.66
C ALA A 33 -13.50 -8.44 -18.40
N ASN A 34 -12.87 -9.60 -18.18
CA ASN A 34 -13.18 -10.51 -17.09
C ASN A 34 -12.75 -9.89 -15.73
N PRO A 35 -13.68 -9.53 -14.82
CA PRO A 35 -13.37 -8.86 -13.56
C PRO A 35 -12.53 -9.73 -12.60
N LYS A 36 -12.38 -11.03 -12.87
CA LYS A 36 -11.59 -11.94 -12.04
C LYS A 36 -10.07 -11.73 -12.15
N ARG A 37 -9.56 -11.12 -13.24
CA ARG A 37 -8.11 -10.88 -13.41
C ARG A 37 -7.61 -9.66 -12.63
N GLN A 38 -8.44 -8.63 -12.45
CA GLN A 38 -8.09 -7.46 -11.64
C GLN A 38 -8.09 -7.74 -10.14
N GLN A 39 -8.82 -8.76 -9.67
CA GLN A 39 -8.94 -9.09 -8.25
C GLN A 39 -7.75 -9.87 -7.68
N GLN A 40 -6.94 -10.57 -8.49
CA GLN A 40 -5.86 -11.41 -7.98
C GLN A 40 -4.68 -10.66 -7.34
N PRO A 41 -4.18 -9.53 -7.89
CA PRO A 41 -3.14 -8.73 -7.25
C PRO A 41 -3.67 -7.99 -6.03
N LEU A 42 -4.92 -7.50 -6.08
CA LEU A 42 -5.60 -6.89 -4.94
C LEU A 42 -5.72 -7.87 -3.77
N ARG A 43 -6.12 -9.12 -4.02
CA ARG A 43 -6.12 -10.18 -3.00
C ARG A 43 -4.72 -10.47 -2.45
N ARG A 44 -3.67 -10.38 -3.27
CA ARG A 44 -2.27 -10.55 -2.81
C ARG A 44 -1.81 -9.39 -1.94
N LEU A 45 -2.19 -8.15 -2.25
CA LEU A 45 -1.95 -6.98 -1.40
C LEU A 45 -2.68 -7.11 -0.07
N GLN A 46 -3.92 -7.54 -0.13
CA GLN A 46 -4.78 -7.76 1.03
C GLN A 46 -4.19 -8.83 1.97
N MET A 47 -3.70 -9.96 1.43
CA MET A 47 -2.98 -10.96 2.24
C MET A 47 -1.64 -10.44 2.77
N GLN A 48 -0.97 -9.51 2.09
CA GLN A 48 0.30 -8.94 2.57
C GLN A 48 0.11 -7.97 3.73
N LEU A 49 -0.92 -7.13 3.67
CA LEU A 49 -1.30 -6.24 4.78
C LEU A 49 -1.77 -7.04 6.00
N GLN A 50 -2.50 -8.14 5.77
CA GLN A 50 -2.97 -9.02 6.84
C GLN A 50 -1.82 -9.82 7.48
N ASN A 51 -0.83 -10.30 6.71
CA ASN A 51 0.33 -11.01 7.27
C ASN A 51 1.31 -10.10 8.04
N GLN A 52 1.26 -8.78 7.89
CA GLN A 52 2.07 -7.89 8.72
C GLN A 52 1.60 -7.85 10.19
N GLU A 53 0.37 -8.28 10.49
CA GLU A 53 -0.12 -8.41 11.87
C GLU A 53 0.32 -9.71 12.57
N GLU A 54 0.73 -10.74 11.81
CA GLU A 54 1.00 -12.09 12.34
C GLU A 54 2.48 -12.32 12.77
N ILE A 55 3.36 -11.31 12.68
CA ILE A 55 4.80 -11.45 13.02
C ILE A 55 5.09 -11.20 14.53
N LYS A 56 4.06 -11.20 15.38
CA LYS A 56 4.25 -11.40 16.83
C LYS A 56 3.81 -12.83 17.15
N GLU A 57 4.77 -13.63 17.60
CA GLU A 57 4.67 -15.03 18.02
C GLU A 57 5.05 -16.08 16.96
N ASP A 58 6.35 -16.38 16.85
CA ASP A 58 6.79 -17.77 16.98
C ASP A 58 8.22 -17.85 17.52
N HIS A 59 8.39 -18.72 18.51
CA HIS A 59 9.62 -18.97 19.26
C HIS A 59 10.19 -20.31 18.80
N GLY A 60 11.32 -20.26 18.11
CA GLY A 60 12.39 -21.27 18.14
C GLY A 60 12.08 -22.68 17.61
N HIS A 61 12.75 -23.02 16.51
CA HIS A 61 13.53 -24.27 16.44
C HIS A 61 14.67 -24.16 15.42
N ASP A 62 15.88 -24.37 15.91
CA ASP A 62 17.11 -24.52 15.15
C ASP A 62 17.01 -25.66 14.14
N HIS A 63 17.41 -25.42 12.89
CA HIS A 63 18.07 -26.44 12.08
C HIS A 63 19.12 -25.83 11.15
N ALA A 64 20.37 -26.19 11.47
CA ALA A 64 21.56 -25.93 10.68
C ALA A 64 21.53 -26.64 9.32
N ALA A 65 21.92 -25.94 8.26
CA ALA A 65 22.41 -26.56 7.03
C ALA A 65 23.50 -25.70 6.39
N SER A 66 24.75 -26.11 6.61
CA SER A 66 25.95 -25.57 5.96
C SER A 66 25.95 -25.94 4.47
N THR A 67 26.33 -25.03 3.56
CA THR A 67 27.16 -25.40 2.39
C THR A 67 27.96 -24.22 1.81
N ARG A 68 29.26 -24.24 2.09
CA ARG A 68 30.42 -24.10 1.18
C ARG A 68 30.54 -22.91 0.20
N ARG A 69 31.51 -22.07 0.58
CA ARG A 69 32.29 -21.05 -0.14
C ARG A 69 32.73 -21.46 -1.56
N ARG A 70 32.64 -20.53 -2.50
CA ARG A 70 33.56 -20.41 -3.63
C ARG A 70 34.21 -19.02 -3.61
N GLN A 71 35.51 -19.04 -3.36
CA GLN A 71 36.43 -17.91 -3.43
C GLN A 71 36.80 -17.70 -4.91
N PHE A 72 36.83 -16.45 -5.37
CA PHE A 72 37.63 -16.07 -6.53
C PHE A 72 38.59 -14.96 -6.09
N MET A 73 39.85 -15.35 -5.93
CA MET A 73 40.99 -14.46 -5.83
C MET A 73 41.41 -14.08 -7.24
N LEU A 74 41.44 -12.79 -7.57
CA LEU A 74 42.31 -12.25 -8.62
C LEU A 74 42.95 -10.97 -8.10
N GLN A 75 44.28 -10.99 -8.10
CA GLN A 75 45.18 -9.95 -7.62
C GLN A 75 45.53 -8.96 -8.75
N ALA A 76 45.58 -7.67 -8.37
CA ALA A 76 46.53 -6.61 -8.77
C ALA A 76 46.56 -6.10 -10.25
N PRO A 77 47.14 -4.90 -10.56
CA PRO A 77 47.73 -3.85 -9.72
C PRO A 77 47.16 -2.42 -9.95
N LEU A 78 47.64 -1.52 -9.09
CA LEU A 78 47.36 -0.09 -8.96
C LEU A 78 47.79 0.74 -10.19
N ILE A 79 46.94 1.67 -10.61
CA ILE A 79 47.34 2.89 -11.34
C ILE A 79 46.64 4.09 -10.72
N SER A 80 47.43 4.89 -9.98
CA SER A 80 47.03 6.20 -9.47
C SER A 80 47.08 7.22 -10.60
N ILE A 81 45.95 7.85 -10.90
CA ILE A 81 45.93 9.10 -11.66
C ILE A 81 45.28 10.14 -10.77
N SER A 82 46.14 10.98 -10.19
CA SER A 82 45.79 12.20 -9.48
C SER A 82 45.49 13.29 -10.52
N PHE A 83 44.26 13.79 -10.54
CA PHE A 83 43.93 15.08 -11.17
C PHE A 83 43.13 15.90 -10.16
N SER A 84 43.78 16.93 -9.64
CA SER A 84 43.16 17.93 -8.78
C SER A 84 42.51 19.01 -9.62
N GLN A 85 41.23 19.25 -9.29
CA GLN A 85 40.52 20.54 -9.24
C GLN A 85 40.20 21.26 -10.55
N LEU A 86 38.90 21.47 -10.79
CA LEU A 86 38.31 22.81 -10.87
C LEU A 86 36.81 22.74 -10.55
N ILE A 87 36.41 23.61 -9.64
CA ILE A 87 35.07 23.85 -9.13
C ILE A 87 34.30 24.64 -10.18
N THR A 88 33.19 24.09 -10.67
CA THR A 88 32.11 24.88 -11.27
C THR A 88 30.82 24.46 -10.62
N SER A 89 30.40 25.26 -9.64
CA SER A 89 29.11 25.18 -8.99
C SER A 89 28.02 25.54 -9.99
N ASN A 90 27.50 24.55 -10.71
CA ASN A 90 26.15 24.65 -11.26
C ASN A 90 25.20 24.13 -10.19
N ALA A 91 24.70 25.07 -9.38
CA ALA A 91 23.52 24.87 -8.57
C ALA A 91 22.34 24.54 -9.51
N LEU A 92 22.14 23.25 -9.77
CA LEU A 92 20.80 22.75 -10.05
C LEU A 92 20.10 22.68 -8.70
N ALA A 93 19.22 23.65 -8.45
CA ALA A 93 18.26 23.60 -7.37
C ALA A 93 17.34 22.37 -7.60
N VAL A 94 17.79 21.21 -7.16
CA VAL A 94 16.89 20.18 -6.65
C VAL A 94 16.17 20.87 -5.50
N ALA A 95 14.84 20.92 -5.55
CA ALA A 95 14.05 21.40 -4.43
C ALA A 95 14.53 20.69 -3.17
N GLU A 96 15.33 21.40 -2.37
CA GLU A 96 15.76 20.99 -1.06
C GLU A 96 14.47 20.96 -0.26
N ILE A 97 13.95 19.75 -0.06
CA ILE A 97 12.92 19.55 0.92
C ILE A 97 13.60 19.90 2.22
N ASP A 98 13.37 21.12 2.68
CA ASP A 98 13.83 21.67 3.96
C ASP A 98 13.60 20.59 5.01
N VAL A 99 14.67 19.87 5.36
CA VAL A 99 14.60 18.71 6.24
C VAL A 99 14.30 19.30 7.61
N PRO A 100 13.07 19.15 8.13
CA PRO A 100 12.75 19.70 9.43
C PRO A 100 13.69 19.04 10.45
N GLN A 101 14.17 19.80 11.43
CA GLN A 101 15.16 19.32 12.43
C GLN A 101 14.80 17.98 13.09
N ASP A 102 13.51 17.60 13.08
CA ASP A 102 13.00 16.36 13.67
C ASP A 102 12.97 15.14 12.73
N PHE A 103 13.46 15.26 11.50
CA PHE A 103 13.48 14.20 10.50
C PHE A 103 14.89 13.96 9.96
N ARG A 104 15.15 12.71 9.60
CA ARG A 104 16.34 12.30 8.85
C ARG A 104 15.94 11.77 7.48
N ASP A 105 16.79 11.99 6.49
CA ASP A 105 16.67 11.37 5.19
C ASP A 105 17.07 9.89 5.26
N TYR A 106 16.21 8.99 4.82
CA TYR A 106 16.52 7.60 4.57
C TYR A 106 16.49 7.33 3.07
N THR A 107 17.60 6.84 2.54
CA THR A 107 17.76 6.49 1.12
C THR A 107 18.10 5.01 1.01
N ASP A 108 17.30 4.28 0.25
CA ASP A 108 17.59 2.90 -0.14
C ASP A 108 18.03 2.89 -1.61
N GLU A 109 19.34 2.77 -1.84
CA GLU A 109 19.92 2.74 -3.18
C GLU A 109 19.65 1.44 -3.92
N VAL A 110 19.34 0.35 -3.21
CA VAL A 110 19.06 -0.96 -3.80
C VAL A 110 17.64 -0.99 -4.33
N ASN A 111 16.70 -0.48 -3.54
CA ASN A 111 15.29 -0.40 -3.88
C ASN A 111 14.87 0.95 -4.49
N LYS A 112 15.81 1.87 -4.73
CA LYS A 112 15.63 3.14 -5.45
C LYS A 112 14.50 4.02 -4.89
N TYR A 113 14.47 4.20 -3.57
CA TYR A 113 13.53 5.11 -2.93
C TYR A 113 14.17 5.97 -1.84
N LYS A 114 13.54 7.11 -1.55
CA LYS A 114 13.89 8.01 -0.46
C LYS A 114 12.65 8.34 0.36
N ILE A 115 12.80 8.44 1.68
CA ILE A 115 11.74 8.79 2.62
C ILE A 115 12.32 9.55 3.82
N LEU A 116 11.58 10.53 4.34
CA LEU A 116 11.90 11.20 5.60
C LEU A 116 11.38 10.35 6.76
N ILE A 117 12.26 10.06 7.71
CA ILE A 117 11.93 9.27 8.90
C ILE A 117 12.12 10.15 10.14
N PRO A 118 11.21 10.12 11.12
CA PRO A 118 11.41 10.87 12.36
C PRO A 118 12.72 10.50 13.07
N GLN A 119 13.40 11.49 13.64
CA GLN A 119 14.65 11.26 14.37
C GLN A 119 14.40 10.41 15.62
N GLY A 120 15.37 9.56 15.96
CA GLY A 120 15.28 8.61 17.09
C GLY A 120 14.55 7.30 16.75
N TRP A 121 13.96 7.17 15.56
CA TRP A 121 13.33 5.91 15.17
C TRP A 121 14.37 4.87 14.76
N GLN A 122 14.10 3.62 15.11
CA GLN A 122 14.89 2.46 14.74
C GLN A 122 14.47 1.94 13.36
N VAL A 123 15.33 1.13 12.74
CA VAL A 123 15.07 0.52 11.43
C VAL A 123 15.16 -1.00 11.59
N GLY A 124 14.09 -1.70 11.23
CA GLY A 124 14.07 -3.16 11.11
C GLY A 124 13.88 -3.55 9.65
N ALA A 125 14.70 -4.47 9.14
CA ALA A 125 14.48 -5.07 7.84
C ALA A 125 13.98 -6.50 8.03
N GLY A 126 12.87 -6.85 7.39
CA GLY A 126 12.43 -8.24 7.29
C GLY A 126 13.34 -9.02 6.34
N GLU A 127 13.42 -10.34 6.51
CA GLU A 127 14.23 -11.18 5.63
C GLU A 127 13.73 -11.06 4.18
N PRO A 128 14.54 -10.54 3.25
CA PRO A 128 14.10 -10.31 1.89
C PRO A 128 13.98 -11.65 1.18
N ASN A 129 12.80 -11.91 0.63
CA ASN A 129 12.62 -12.99 -0.32
C ASN A 129 12.80 -12.44 -1.75
N SER A 130 13.07 -13.28 -2.74
CA SER A 130 13.41 -12.81 -4.11
C SER A 130 12.40 -11.86 -4.74
N PHE A 131 11.14 -11.89 -4.27
CA PHE A 131 10.04 -11.04 -4.75
C PHE A 131 9.47 -10.07 -3.72
N LYS A 132 9.94 -10.11 -2.46
CA LYS A 132 9.37 -9.31 -1.37
C LYS A 132 10.46 -8.78 -0.45
N SER A 133 10.41 -7.50 -0.15
CA SER A 133 11.27 -6.85 0.85
C SER A 133 10.41 -6.00 1.75
N ILE A 134 10.71 -5.96 3.04
CA ILE A 134 9.98 -5.14 4.02
C ILE A 134 11.00 -4.40 4.87
N THR A 135 10.83 -3.09 4.99
CA THR A 135 11.59 -2.23 5.89
C THR A 135 10.62 -1.51 6.80
N ALA A 136 10.79 -1.64 8.11
CA ALA A 136 9.95 -1.00 9.12
C ALA A 136 10.78 0.02 9.92
N PHE A 137 10.12 1.12 10.28
CA PHE A 137 10.63 2.20 11.08
C PHE A 137 9.71 2.36 12.28
N TYR A 138 10.26 2.35 13.49
CA TYR A 138 9.48 2.40 14.73
C TYR A 138 10.21 3.22 15.79
N PRO A 139 9.48 3.88 16.71
CA PRO A 139 10.10 4.59 17.82
C PRO A 139 10.81 3.61 18.77
N GLU A 140 11.82 4.09 19.49
CA GLU A 140 12.53 3.29 20.50
C GLU A 140 11.63 2.88 21.68
N GLU A 141 10.68 3.75 22.04
CA GLU A 141 9.64 3.44 23.00
C GLU A 141 8.69 2.39 22.41
N ALA A 142 8.28 1.39 23.21
CA ALA A 142 7.29 0.41 22.81
C ALA A 142 5.94 1.10 22.52
N ALA A 143 5.73 1.47 21.26
CA ALA A 143 4.54 2.13 20.78
C ALA A 143 3.85 1.26 19.74
N ASN A 144 2.54 1.47 19.58
CA ASN A 144 1.77 0.83 18.51
C ASN A 144 1.83 1.64 17.20
N SER A 145 2.82 2.53 17.10
CA SER A 145 3.03 3.44 15.99
C SER A 145 4.27 3.08 15.19
N ASN A 146 4.16 2.97 13.87
CA ASN A 146 5.30 2.68 12.99
C ASN A 146 5.03 3.13 11.54
N VAL A 147 6.07 3.12 10.73
CA VAL A 147 6.02 3.31 9.28
C VAL A 147 6.71 2.11 8.64
N SER A 148 6.05 1.42 7.73
CA SER A 148 6.63 0.30 7.00
C SER A 148 6.60 0.54 5.50
N VAL A 149 7.60 0.01 4.80
CA VAL A 149 7.73 0.00 3.34
C VAL A 149 7.79 -1.46 2.92
N ALA A 150 6.72 -1.94 2.32
CA ALA A 150 6.63 -3.26 1.72
C ALA A 150 6.82 -3.13 0.20
N ILE A 151 7.73 -3.92 -0.35
CA ILE A 151 8.03 -3.97 -1.78
C ILE A 151 7.65 -5.35 -2.27
N SER A 152 6.84 -5.43 -3.33
CA SER A 152 6.44 -6.69 -3.94
C SER A 152 6.57 -6.68 -5.46
N GLY A 153 6.94 -7.81 -6.05
CA GLY A 153 6.95 -7.96 -7.51
C GLY A 153 5.53 -7.86 -8.11
N LEU A 154 5.41 -7.13 -9.22
CA LEU A 154 4.18 -7.01 -10.00
C LEU A 154 4.24 -7.82 -11.28
N GLY A 155 3.08 -8.34 -11.68
CA GLY A 155 2.93 -9.01 -12.97
C GLY A 155 3.11 -8.04 -14.14
N PRO A 156 3.47 -8.53 -15.33
CA PRO A 156 3.74 -7.70 -16.51
C PRO A 156 2.51 -6.91 -16.98
N ASP A 157 1.30 -7.34 -16.60
CA ASP A 157 0.04 -6.65 -16.93
C ASP A 157 -0.14 -5.32 -16.17
N PHE A 158 0.62 -5.11 -15.09
CA PHE A 158 0.57 -3.89 -14.27
C PHE A 158 1.74 -2.99 -14.64
N THR A 159 1.51 -2.10 -15.61
CA THR A 159 2.53 -1.19 -16.15
C THR A 159 2.45 0.22 -15.58
N ARG A 160 1.30 0.60 -15.00
CA ARG A 160 1.07 1.89 -14.35
C ARG A 160 0.12 1.74 -13.17
N MET A 161 0.06 2.74 -12.30
CA MET A 161 -0.90 2.72 -11.18
C MET A 161 -2.35 2.59 -11.66
N GLU A 162 -2.70 3.20 -12.80
CA GLU A 162 -4.04 3.14 -13.38
C GLU A 162 -4.42 1.73 -13.86
N SER A 163 -3.47 0.80 -14.00
CA SER A 163 -3.76 -0.61 -14.24
C SER A 163 -4.59 -1.24 -13.10
N PHE A 164 -4.54 -0.65 -11.90
CA PHE A 164 -5.36 -1.06 -10.75
C PHE A 164 -6.76 -0.41 -10.73
N GLY A 165 -7.05 0.51 -11.66
CA GLY A 165 -8.29 1.28 -11.68
C GLY A 165 -8.11 2.71 -11.17
N LYS A 166 -9.21 3.42 -10.93
CA LYS A 166 -9.17 4.74 -10.30
C LYS A 166 -8.93 4.60 -8.80
N VAL A 167 -8.34 5.63 -8.17
CA VAL A 167 -7.99 5.59 -6.74
C VAL A 167 -9.19 5.32 -5.85
N GLU A 168 -10.36 5.87 -6.16
CA GLU A 168 -11.57 5.69 -5.35
C GLU A 168 -12.04 4.23 -5.38
N ALA A 169 -12.10 3.64 -6.58
CA ALA A 169 -12.50 2.23 -6.74
C ALA A 169 -11.46 1.28 -6.14
N PHE A 170 -10.17 1.62 -6.26
CA PHE A 170 -9.09 0.86 -5.68
C PHE A 170 -9.15 0.89 -4.14
N ALA A 171 -9.29 2.08 -3.55
CA ALA A 171 -9.38 2.28 -2.11
C ALA A 171 -10.61 1.61 -1.51
N ASP A 172 -11.77 1.75 -2.14
CA ASP A 172 -13.00 1.08 -1.71
C ASP A 172 -12.83 -0.45 -1.74
N THR A 173 -12.25 -1.00 -2.82
CA THR A 173 -11.97 -2.44 -2.92
C THR A 173 -10.97 -2.91 -1.87
N LEU A 174 -9.94 -2.12 -1.57
CA LEU A 174 -8.94 -2.42 -0.56
C LEU A 174 -9.59 -2.49 0.83
N VAL A 175 -10.31 -1.44 1.24
CA VAL A 175 -10.87 -1.32 2.59
C VAL A 175 -12.06 -2.26 2.80
N SER A 176 -12.97 -2.37 1.82
CA SER A 176 -14.06 -3.37 1.89
C SER A 176 -13.53 -4.80 1.91
N GLY A 177 -12.35 -5.02 1.32
CA GLY A 177 -11.62 -6.27 1.44
C GLY A 177 -11.19 -6.54 2.88
N LEU A 178 -10.69 -5.54 3.60
CA LEU A 178 -10.22 -5.69 4.98
C LEU A 178 -11.38 -5.83 5.97
N ASP A 179 -12.56 -5.28 5.66
CA ASP A 179 -13.71 -5.34 6.56
C ASP A 179 -14.29 -6.76 6.70
N ARG A 180 -14.35 -7.22 7.96
CA ARG A 180 -14.86 -8.51 8.42
C ARG A 180 -15.83 -8.33 9.60
N SER A 181 -16.26 -7.10 9.88
CA SER A 181 -17.19 -6.76 10.97
C SER A 181 -18.54 -7.50 10.87
N TRP A 182 -18.94 -7.90 9.65
CA TRP A 182 -20.17 -8.64 9.38
C TRP A 182 -20.13 -10.12 9.78
N GLN A 183 -18.94 -10.68 10.06
CA GLN A 183 -18.80 -12.09 10.44
C GLN A 183 -19.31 -12.36 11.87
N ARG A 184 -19.58 -13.63 12.19
CA ARG A 184 -19.95 -14.06 13.55
C ARG A 184 -19.00 -15.16 14.02
N PRO A 185 -18.17 -14.93 15.07
CA PRO A 185 -18.05 -13.69 15.84
C PRO A 185 -17.55 -12.50 14.99
N PRO A 186 -17.83 -11.24 15.41
CA PRO A 186 -17.37 -10.05 14.67
C PRO A 186 -15.86 -10.09 14.44
N GLY A 187 -15.45 -9.87 13.20
CA GLY A 187 -14.04 -9.72 12.82
C GLY A 187 -13.59 -8.26 12.83
N VAL A 188 -12.46 -8.00 12.16
CA VAL A 188 -11.88 -6.66 11.98
C VAL A 188 -12.88 -5.70 11.32
N ALA A 189 -13.08 -4.52 11.89
CA ALA A 189 -13.83 -3.44 11.27
C ALA A 189 -12.87 -2.50 10.52
N ALA A 190 -13.16 -2.23 9.24
CA ALA A 190 -12.35 -1.34 8.43
C ALA A 190 -13.20 -0.20 7.85
N LYS A 191 -12.68 1.04 7.85
CA LYS A 191 -13.41 2.20 7.31
C LYS A 191 -12.48 3.14 6.54
N LEU A 192 -12.86 3.46 5.32
CA LEU A 192 -12.15 4.40 4.47
C LEU A 192 -12.43 5.83 4.97
N ILE A 193 -11.38 6.64 5.15
CA ILE A 193 -11.47 8.04 5.55
C ILE A 193 -11.32 8.93 4.32
N ASP A 194 -10.18 8.82 3.63
CA ASP A 194 -9.84 9.63 2.46
C ASP A 194 -9.04 8.82 1.44
N CYS A 195 -9.10 9.24 0.18
CA CYS A 195 -8.25 8.70 -0.86
C CYS A 195 -7.94 9.76 -1.92
N LYS A 196 -6.68 9.81 -2.37
CA LYS A 196 -6.23 10.76 -3.38
C LYS A 196 -5.13 10.15 -4.25
N ALA A 197 -5.16 10.48 -5.54
CA ALA A 197 -4.06 10.16 -6.46
C ALA A 197 -3.22 11.43 -6.70
N ALA A 198 -1.92 11.35 -6.44
CA ALA A 198 -0.99 12.45 -6.69
C ALA A 198 0.41 11.91 -6.98
N ASN A 199 1.17 12.60 -7.85
CA ASN A 199 2.56 12.26 -8.15
C ASN A 199 2.79 10.80 -8.59
N GLY A 200 1.82 10.19 -9.29
CA GLY A 200 1.89 8.80 -9.72
C GLY A 200 1.73 7.77 -8.59
N MET A 201 1.24 8.20 -7.42
CA MET A 201 0.97 7.37 -6.24
C MET A 201 -0.50 7.46 -5.84
N TYR A 202 -0.99 6.42 -5.17
CA TYR A 202 -2.27 6.44 -4.45
C TYR A 202 -2.03 6.61 -2.96
N TYR A 203 -2.64 7.62 -2.38
CA TYR A 203 -2.67 7.85 -0.93
C TYR A 203 -4.04 7.46 -0.44
N ILE A 204 -4.09 6.61 0.58
CA ILE A 204 -5.31 6.03 1.12
C ILE A 204 -5.21 6.12 2.64
N GLU A 205 -6.19 6.78 3.23
CA GLU A 205 -6.32 6.89 4.68
C GLU A 205 -7.54 6.09 5.12
N TYR A 206 -7.34 5.20 6.08
CA TYR A 206 -8.40 4.34 6.59
C TYR A 206 -8.13 3.96 8.03
N THR A 207 -9.17 3.50 8.71
CA THR A 207 -9.07 2.96 10.07
C THR A 207 -9.27 1.46 10.07
N LEU A 208 -8.61 0.80 11.01
CA LEU A 208 -8.82 -0.61 11.34
C LEU A 208 -9.08 -0.73 12.83
N GLN A 209 -10.06 -1.56 13.20
CA GLN A 209 -10.35 -1.87 14.59
C GLN A 209 -10.56 -3.38 14.74
N ASN A 210 -9.64 -4.01 15.46
CA ASN A 210 -9.79 -5.40 15.86
C ASN A 210 -10.79 -5.52 17.02
N PRO A 211 -11.58 -6.60 17.09
CA PRO A 211 -12.49 -6.82 18.21
C PRO A 211 -11.74 -6.83 19.55
N GLY A 212 -12.01 -5.84 20.41
CA GLY A 212 -11.37 -5.71 21.73
C GLY A 212 -10.08 -4.89 21.75
N GLU A 213 -9.64 -4.34 20.62
CA GLU A 213 -8.47 -3.44 20.54
C GLU A 213 -8.89 -2.00 20.24
N SER A 214 -7.97 -1.05 20.48
CA SER A 214 -8.15 0.34 20.07
C SER A 214 -8.11 0.48 18.54
N GLN A 215 -8.78 1.52 18.05
CA GLN A 215 -8.80 1.83 16.63
C GLN A 215 -7.43 2.32 16.19
N ARG A 216 -6.93 1.75 15.09
CA ARG A 216 -5.70 2.17 14.41
C ARG A 216 -6.06 3.04 13.22
N HIS A 217 -5.30 4.10 13.05
CA HIS A 217 -5.32 4.96 11.86
C HIS A 217 -4.15 4.58 10.97
N LEU A 218 -4.45 4.33 9.70
CA LEU A 218 -3.48 3.92 8.70
C LEU A 218 -3.47 4.94 7.56
N PHE A 219 -2.30 5.49 7.30
CA PHE A 219 -2.04 6.34 6.16
C PHE A 219 -1.09 5.61 5.22
N THR A 220 -1.59 5.24 4.05
CA THR A 220 -0.88 4.36 3.11
C THR A 220 -0.62 5.07 1.79
N ALA A 221 0.64 5.12 1.35
CA ALA A 221 1.05 5.53 0.01
C ALA A 221 1.43 4.30 -0.83
N ILE A 222 0.88 4.17 -2.03
CA ILE A 222 1.10 3.04 -2.93
C ILE A 222 1.63 3.55 -4.25
N GLY A 223 2.75 2.98 -4.66
CA GLY A 223 3.48 3.38 -5.84
C GLY A 223 3.99 2.23 -6.67
N MET A 224 4.30 2.51 -7.93
CA MET A 224 4.91 1.55 -8.83
C MET A 224 6.21 2.13 -9.39
N ALA A 225 7.28 1.32 -9.36
CA ALA A 225 8.51 1.61 -10.08
C ALA A 225 9.09 0.34 -10.70
N THR A 226 9.87 0.49 -11.76
CA THR A 226 10.58 -0.60 -12.41
C THR A 226 12.02 -0.68 -11.91
N ASN A 227 12.54 -1.90 -11.72
CA ASN A 227 13.96 -2.12 -11.46
C ASN A 227 14.75 -2.47 -12.74
N GLY A 228 14.14 -2.26 -13.92
CA GLY A 228 14.69 -2.63 -15.22
C GLY A 228 14.37 -4.07 -15.67
N TRP A 229 13.97 -4.97 -14.78
CA TRP A 229 13.63 -6.36 -15.09
C TRP A 229 12.14 -6.67 -14.89
N TYR A 230 11.56 -6.19 -13.80
CA TYR A 230 10.14 -6.33 -13.48
C TYR A 230 9.63 -5.09 -12.74
N ASN A 231 8.32 -4.88 -12.83
CA ASN A 231 7.66 -3.82 -12.07
C ASN A 231 7.54 -4.25 -10.61
N ARG A 232 7.70 -3.29 -9.71
CA ARG A 232 7.55 -3.49 -8.27
C ARG A 232 6.49 -2.54 -7.74
N LEU A 233 5.68 -3.05 -6.83
CA LEU A 233 4.75 -2.27 -6.04
C LEU A 233 5.43 -1.91 -4.72
N TYR A 234 5.36 -0.65 -4.37
CA TYR A 234 5.80 -0.10 -3.11
C TYR A 234 4.55 0.27 -2.34
N THR A 235 4.40 -0.28 -1.14
CA THR A 235 3.32 0.03 -0.21
C THR A 235 3.97 0.57 1.05
N VAL A 236 3.81 1.87 1.27
CA VAL A 236 4.30 2.58 2.44
C VAL A 236 3.12 2.79 3.37
N THR A 237 3.13 2.17 4.54
CA THR A 237 2.02 2.26 5.50
C THR A 237 2.54 2.84 6.79
N GLY A 238 2.05 4.02 7.14
CA GLY A 238 2.15 4.59 8.47
C GLY A 238 0.95 4.18 9.30
N GLN A 239 1.17 3.68 10.51
CA GLN A 239 0.10 3.32 11.44
C GLN A 239 0.35 3.92 12.82
N TYR A 240 -0.73 4.30 13.50
CA TYR A 240 -0.76 4.71 14.89
C TYR A 240 -2.11 4.36 15.51
N VAL A 241 -2.17 4.20 16.83
CA VAL A 241 -3.43 4.07 17.57
C VAL A 241 -4.01 5.44 17.85
N GLU A 242 -5.33 5.53 17.98
CA GLU A 242 -6.03 6.81 18.25
C GLU A 242 -5.48 7.54 19.48
N GLU A 243 -5.08 6.80 20.54
CA GLU A 243 -4.48 7.39 21.74
C GLU A 243 -3.14 8.11 21.48
N GLU A 244 -2.43 7.71 20.42
CA GLU A 244 -1.11 8.24 20.06
C GLU A 244 -1.18 9.22 18.88
N ALA A 245 -2.39 9.55 18.39
CA ALA A 245 -2.60 10.43 17.24
C ALA A 245 -1.96 11.81 17.43
N GLU A 246 -2.08 12.39 18.63
CA GLU A 246 -1.48 13.70 18.95
C GLU A 246 0.05 13.67 18.93
N LYS A 247 0.67 12.53 19.31
CA LYS A 247 2.13 12.38 19.41
C LYS A 247 2.77 12.03 18.07
N TYR A 248 2.17 11.12 17.32
CA TYR A 248 2.78 10.53 16.11
C TYR A 248 2.02 10.82 14.82
N GLY A 249 0.74 11.16 14.85
CA GLY A 249 -0.11 11.26 13.65
C GLY A 249 0.49 12.15 12.57
N SER A 250 0.78 13.41 12.91
CA SER A 250 1.37 14.38 11.96
C SER A 250 2.78 13.98 11.47
N ARG A 251 3.58 13.35 12.35
CA ARG A 251 4.94 12.91 12.01
C ARG A 251 4.92 11.73 11.03
N ILE A 252 4.00 10.79 11.24
CA ILE A 252 3.80 9.62 10.39
C ILE A 252 3.22 10.04 9.04
N GLU A 253 2.20 10.90 9.02
CA GLU A 253 1.63 11.41 7.77
C GLU A 253 2.69 12.11 6.91
N LYS A 254 3.53 12.94 7.56
CA LYS A 254 4.66 13.60 6.89
C LYS A 254 5.70 12.60 6.38
N ALA A 255 6.04 11.59 7.17
CA ALA A 255 6.98 10.55 6.76
C ALA A 255 6.49 9.81 5.51
N VAL A 256 5.24 9.32 5.53
CA VAL A 256 4.66 8.59 4.39
C VAL A 256 4.52 9.51 3.17
N SER A 257 4.06 10.76 3.35
CA SER A 257 3.88 11.72 2.25
C SER A 257 5.20 12.16 1.61
N SER A 258 6.32 12.04 2.33
CA SER A 258 7.65 12.38 1.82
C SER A 258 8.25 11.31 0.90
N PHE A 259 7.63 10.12 0.83
CA PHE A 259 8.12 9.00 0.05
C PHE A 259 8.20 9.35 -1.44
N ARG A 260 9.36 9.09 -2.04
CA ARG A 260 9.58 9.27 -3.47
C ARG A 260 10.56 8.26 -4.03
N PHE A 261 10.40 7.96 -5.32
CA PHE A 261 11.37 7.19 -6.07
C PHE A 261 12.62 8.02 -6.39
N ILE A 262 13.75 7.34 -6.59
CA ILE A 262 15.04 7.89 -7.02
C ILE A 262 15.30 7.52 -8.47
#